data_AF-A0A9W8P792-F1
#
_entry.id   AF-A0A9W8P792-F1
#
_cell.length_a   1.000
_cell.length_b   1.000
_cell.length_c   1.000
_cell.angle_alpha   90.00
_cell.angle_beta   90.00
_cell.angle_gamma   90.00
#
_symmetry.space_group_name_H-M   'P 1'
#
loop_
_entity.id
_entity.type
_entity.pdbx_description
1 polymer ?
#
loop_
_entity_poly.entity_id
_entity_poly.type
_entity_poly.pdbx_seq_one_letter_code
_entity_poly.pdbx_strand_id
1 'polypeptide(L)'
;MCKHILNVQVSIRAPCCKEWYDCVECHAEKQTHKLIKTMEMAFLCKKCKKAFYKDMEKYEESDEFCPYCDNHYVSSAFNQHLSPSTSTNQQVIEAKTPQAVVGFEGEDARIDARMLKDERIKPQNNHTVFTMDPDEEAALLDF
;
A
#
# COMPACT_ATOMS: atom_id res chain seq x y z
N MET A 1 4.75 -25.54 -4.71
CA MET A 1 4.93 -24.23 -4.06
C MET A 1 3.58 -23.53 -4.06
N CYS A 2 3.15 -22.96 -2.93
CA CYS A 2 1.93 -22.15 -2.87
C CYS A 2 2.05 -20.98 -3.85
N LYS A 3 0.95 -20.69 -4.56
CA LYS A 3 0.83 -19.48 -5.40
C LYS A 3 0.48 -18.24 -4.58
N HIS A 4 -0.13 -18.44 -3.40
CA HIS A 4 -0.72 -17.40 -2.57
C HIS A 4 0.25 -16.78 -1.55
N ILE A 5 1.14 -17.59 -0.96
CA ILE A 5 2.15 -17.14 0.00
C ILE A 5 3.52 -17.44 -0.60
N LEU A 6 4.20 -16.39 -1.04
CA LEU A 6 5.57 -16.46 -1.52
C LEU A 6 6.47 -16.87 -0.35
N ASN A 7 7.42 -17.77 -0.62
CA ASN A 7 8.45 -18.20 0.34
C ASN A 7 7.94 -18.93 1.60
N VAL A 8 6.79 -19.60 1.51
CA VAL A 8 6.30 -20.44 2.62
C VAL A 8 7.17 -21.70 2.82
N GLN A 9 7.75 -21.82 4.02
CA GLN A 9 8.73 -22.86 4.37
C GLN A 9 8.12 -24.06 5.09
N VAL A 10 6.86 -23.97 5.50
CA VAL A 10 6.12 -25.05 6.15
C VAL A 10 4.92 -25.47 5.31
N SER A 11 4.51 -26.72 5.45
CA SER A 11 3.20 -27.21 5.00
C SER A 11 2.38 -27.65 6.20
N ILE A 12 1.08 -27.38 6.15
CA ILE A 12 0.11 -27.65 7.20
C ILE A 12 -0.70 -28.88 6.81
N ARG A 13 -0.93 -29.79 7.76
CA ARG A 13 -1.85 -30.91 7.56
C ARG A 13 -3.28 -30.46 7.81
N ALA A 14 -4.14 -30.58 6.82
CA ALA A 14 -5.56 -30.29 6.96
C ALA A 14 -6.26 -31.43 7.73
N PRO A 15 -6.95 -31.17 8.86
CA PRO A 15 -7.61 -32.22 9.64
C PRO A 15 -8.82 -32.83 8.91
N CYS A 16 -9.42 -32.09 7.98
CA CYS A 16 -10.59 -32.52 7.20
C CYS A 16 -10.26 -33.62 6.17
N CYS A 17 -9.22 -33.43 5.35
CA CYS A 17 -8.83 -34.37 4.29
C CYS A 17 -7.54 -35.14 4.58
N LYS A 18 -6.86 -34.86 5.70
CA LYS A 18 -5.60 -35.50 6.14
C LYS A 18 -4.42 -35.32 5.17
N GLU A 19 -4.55 -34.39 4.22
CA GLU A 19 -3.55 -34.03 3.23
C GLU A 19 -2.76 -32.77 3.64
N TRP A 20 -1.61 -32.58 3.00
CA TRP A 20 -0.70 -31.47 3.27
C TRP A 20 -0.91 -30.33 2.27
N TYR A 21 -1.05 -29.12 2.79
CA TYR A 21 -1.21 -27.90 2.00
C TYR A 21 -0.31 -26.81 2.54
N ASP A 22 0.14 -25.93 1.64
CA ASP A 22 1.01 -24.83 2.02
C ASP A 22 0.23 -23.62 2.57
N CYS A 23 -1.07 -23.50 2.25
CA CYS A 23 -1.89 -22.33 2.54
C CYS A 23 -3.39 -22.71 2.45
N VAL A 24 -4.27 -21.95 3.12
CA VAL A 24 -5.73 -22.23 3.18
C VAL A 24 -6.38 -22.13 1.80
N GLU A 25 -5.93 -21.19 0.97
CA GLU A 25 -6.44 -21.02 -0.40
C GLU A 25 -6.07 -22.22 -1.29
N CYS A 26 -4.87 -22.79 -1.14
CA CYS A 26 -4.52 -24.03 -1.87
C CYS A 26 -5.34 -25.25 -1.42
N HIS A 27 -5.89 -25.26 -0.21
CA HIS A 27 -6.87 -26.27 0.20
C HIS A 27 -8.20 -26.02 -0.50
N ALA A 28 -8.69 -24.78 -0.48
CA ALA A 28 -9.96 -24.40 -1.10
C ALA A 28 -10.00 -24.63 -2.62
N GLU A 29 -8.88 -24.49 -3.33
CA GLU A 29 -8.80 -24.79 -4.77
C GLU A 29 -8.87 -26.29 -5.07
N LYS A 30 -8.33 -27.13 -4.18
CA LYS A 30 -8.21 -28.57 -4.39
C LYS A 30 -9.37 -29.36 -3.82
N GLN A 31 -10.07 -28.79 -2.84
CA GLN A 31 -11.11 -29.46 -2.06
C GLN A 31 -12.43 -28.71 -2.15
N THR A 32 -13.53 -29.45 -2.16
CA THR A 32 -14.89 -28.90 -2.28
C THR A 32 -15.47 -28.42 -0.94
N HIS A 33 -14.70 -28.48 0.16
CA HIS A 33 -15.13 -28.12 1.50
C HIS A 33 -14.18 -27.12 2.14
N LYS A 34 -14.68 -26.38 3.14
CA LYS A 34 -13.87 -25.43 3.91
C LYS A 34 -12.99 -26.15 4.92
N LEU A 35 -11.77 -25.66 5.11
CA LEU A 35 -10.85 -26.16 6.12
C LEU A 35 -11.46 -26.08 7.53
N ILE A 36 -11.48 -27.20 8.24
CA ILE A 36 -11.93 -27.28 9.63
C ILE A 36 -10.84 -26.68 10.53
N LYS A 37 -11.23 -25.78 11.43
CA LYS A 37 -10.33 -25.19 12.43
C LYS A 37 -10.22 -26.15 13.62
N THR A 38 -8.99 -26.52 13.98
CA THR A 38 -8.66 -27.30 15.17
C THR A 38 -7.65 -26.54 16.02
N MET A 39 -7.62 -26.80 17.32
CA MET A 39 -6.64 -26.18 18.22
C MET A 39 -5.24 -26.76 18.03
N GLU A 40 -5.13 -28.05 17.72
CA GLU A 40 -3.86 -28.70 17.41
C GLU A 40 -3.66 -28.70 15.89
N MET A 41 -2.53 -28.14 15.44
CA MET A 41 -2.14 -28.13 14.04
C MET A 41 -0.82 -28.84 13.84
N ALA A 42 -0.75 -29.69 12.82
CA ALA A 42 0.47 -30.38 12.43
C ALA A 42 1.16 -29.63 11.29
N PHE A 43 2.41 -29.27 11.50
CA PHE A 43 3.26 -28.60 10.54
C PHE A 43 4.38 -29.53 10.08
N LEU A 44 4.82 -29.38 8.84
CA LEU A 44 5.96 -30.07 8.25
C LEU A 44 6.92 -29.01 7.70
N CYS A 45 8.12 -28.94 8.26
CA CYS A 45 9.13 -28.00 7.78
C CYS A 45 9.79 -28.53 6.51
N LYS A 46 9.85 -27.73 5.45
CA LYS A 46 10.46 -28.12 4.17
C LYS A 46 11.98 -28.20 4.22
N LYS A 47 12.62 -27.48 5.14
CA LYS A 47 14.09 -27.48 5.30
C LYS A 47 14.58 -28.74 6.00
N CYS A 48 13.99 -29.10 7.15
CA CYS A 48 14.41 -30.28 7.92
C CYS A 48 13.55 -31.54 7.69
N LYS A 49 12.41 -31.42 6.97
CA LYS A 49 11.45 -32.50 6.69
C LYS A 49 10.86 -33.18 7.94
N LYS A 50 10.98 -32.55 9.11
CA LYS A 50 10.39 -33.05 10.35
C LYS A 50 8.98 -32.49 10.52
N ALA A 51 8.06 -33.38 10.89
CA ALA A 51 6.71 -33.01 11.28
C ALA A 51 6.67 -32.73 12.79
N PHE A 52 5.94 -31.69 13.20
CA PHE A 52 5.73 -31.34 14.59
C PHE A 52 4.32 -30.79 14.78
N TYR A 53 3.87 -30.82 16.04
CA TYR A 53 2.56 -30.32 16.43
C TYR A 53 2.73 -29.00 17.15
N LYS A 54 1.78 -28.10 16.92
CA LYS A 54 1.71 -26.83 17.61
C LYS A 54 0.27 -26.53 17.99
N ASP A 55 0.10 -26.11 19.25
CA ASP A 55 -1.18 -25.72 19.80
C ASP A 55 -1.44 -24.25 19.49
N MET A 56 -2.54 -23.95 18.81
CA MET A 56 -2.93 -22.60 18.41
C MET A 56 -3.45 -21.75 19.58
N GLU A 57 -3.75 -22.36 20.73
CA GLU A 57 -4.17 -21.65 21.95
C GLU A 57 -2.99 -20.93 22.64
N LYS A 58 -1.77 -21.45 22.47
CA LYS A 58 -0.55 -20.90 23.07
C LYS A 58 0.40 -20.48 21.95
N TYR A 59 0.00 -19.44 21.22
CA TYR A 59 0.83 -18.85 20.18
C TYR A 59 1.76 -17.80 20.82
N GLU A 60 3.04 -18.15 20.94
CA GLU A 60 4.11 -17.24 21.35
C GLU A 60 5.01 -16.91 20.15
N GLU A 61 5.75 -15.80 20.22
CA GLU A 61 6.66 -15.36 19.15
C GLU A 61 7.75 -16.40 18.81
N SER A 62 8.08 -17.28 19.77
CA SER A 62 9.01 -18.39 19.54
C SER A 62 8.47 -19.45 18.56
N ASP A 63 7.15 -19.47 18.32
CA ASP A 63 6.49 -20.47 17.49
C ASP A 63 6.55 -20.18 16.01
N GLU A 64 7.08 -19.02 15.63
CA GLU A 64 7.32 -18.66 14.24
C GLU A 64 8.46 -19.48 13.63
N PHE A 65 9.22 -20.20 14.46
CA PHE A 65 10.40 -20.96 14.10
C PHE A 65 10.15 -22.47 14.23
N CYS A 66 10.76 -23.23 13.31
CA CYS A 66 10.81 -24.68 13.44
C CYS A 66 11.78 -25.08 14.59
N PRO A 67 11.34 -25.89 15.58
CA PRO A 67 12.14 -26.24 16.76
C PRO A 67 13.39 -27.10 16.45
N TYR A 68 13.53 -27.56 15.21
CA TYR A 68 14.64 -28.42 14.80
C TYR A 68 15.71 -27.71 13.97
N CYS A 69 15.42 -26.54 13.41
CA CYS A 69 16.31 -25.92 12.43
C CYS A 69 16.17 -24.39 12.34
N ASP A 70 15.47 -23.78 13.31
CA ASP A 70 15.28 -22.33 13.48
C ASP A 70 14.82 -21.62 12.20
N ASN A 71 14.07 -22.33 11.35
CA ASN A 71 13.55 -21.77 10.12
C ASN A 71 12.20 -21.12 10.37
N HIS A 72 12.09 -19.84 10.02
CA HIS A 72 10.83 -19.11 10.00
C HIS A 72 9.82 -19.78 9.08
N TYR A 73 8.58 -19.92 9.51
CA TYR A 73 7.48 -20.49 8.72
C TYR A 73 7.21 -19.72 7.44
N VAL A 74 7.30 -18.40 7.54
CA VAL A 74 7.31 -17.48 6.41
C VAL A 74 8.65 -16.76 6.47
N SER A 75 9.58 -17.13 5.60
CA SER A 75 10.80 -16.35 5.48
C SER A 75 10.42 -14.99 4.91
N SER A 76 10.68 -13.93 5.68
CA SER A 76 10.71 -12.55 5.20
C SER A 76 11.90 -12.38 4.26
N ALA A 77 11.83 -13.04 3.10
CA ALA A 77 12.49 -12.51 1.93
C ALA A 77 11.76 -11.20 1.66
N PHE A 78 12.28 -10.13 2.26
CA PHE A 78 11.99 -8.76 1.93
C PHE A 78 11.73 -8.71 0.42
N ASN A 79 10.53 -8.29 0.03
CA ASN A 79 10.36 -7.62 -1.25
C ASN A 79 11.16 -6.30 -1.17
N GLN A 80 12.50 -6.37 -1.10
CA GLN A 80 13.41 -5.23 -1.05
C GLN A 80 13.65 -4.61 -2.42
N HIS A 81 12.72 -4.82 -3.35
CA HIS A 81 12.61 -4.05 -4.59
C HIS A 81 11.31 -3.26 -4.69
N LEU A 82 10.65 -3.00 -3.56
CA LEU A 82 9.70 -1.90 -3.43
C LEU A 82 10.16 -0.98 -2.30
N SER A 83 11.30 -0.33 -2.51
CA SER A 83 11.51 1.01 -2.01
C SER A 83 11.27 2.00 -3.16
N PRO A 84 10.17 2.79 -3.16
CA PRO A 84 10.33 4.19 -3.48
C PRO A 84 11.28 4.74 -2.41
N SER A 85 12.44 5.23 -2.83
CA SER A 85 13.28 6.07 -1.99
C SER A 85 12.41 7.20 -1.43
N THR A 86 12.10 7.17 -0.15
CA THR A 86 12.57 8.18 0.81
C THR A 86 11.92 7.94 2.16
N SER A 87 12.80 7.92 3.15
CA SER A 87 12.52 7.90 4.57
C SER A 87 11.66 9.10 4.99
N THR A 88 10.55 8.85 5.67
CA THR A 88 10.25 9.49 6.96
C THR A 88 9.09 8.77 7.64
N ASN A 89 9.20 8.66 8.96
CA ASN A 89 8.34 7.92 9.87
C ASN A 89 6.94 8.53 10.04
N GLN A 90 6.01 7.64 10.39
CA GLN A 90 4.91 7.82 11.36
C GLN A 90 3.59 8.50 10.93
N GLN A 91 2.58 7.63 10.86
CA GLN A 91 1.19 7.79 11.33
C GLN A 91 0.21 8.73 10.60
N VAL A 92 -0.78 8.07 9.98
CA VAL A 92 -2.24 8.29 10.15
C VAL A 92 -2.84 9.59 9.56
N ILE A 93 -3.50 9.39 8.41
CA ILE A 93 -4.74 10.01 7.87
C ILE A 93 -4.68 11.49 7.41
N GLU A 94 -4.66 11.71 6.10
CA GLU A 94 -5.70 12.44 5.33
C GLU A 94 -5.32 12.45 3.84
N ALA A 95 -6.31 12.25 2.96
CA ALA A 95 -6.12 12.12 1.52
C ALA A 95 -5.50 13.38 0.92
N LYS A 96 -4.21 13.33 0.60
CA LYS A 96 -3.51 14.41 -0.09
C LYS A 96 -3.93 14.40 -1.55
N THR A 97 -4.82 15.32 -1.91
CA THR A 97 -5.17 15.60 -3.31
C THR A 97 -3.88 15.92 -4.08
N PRO A 98 -3.67 15.35 -5.28
CA PRO A 98 -2.52 15.72 -6.08
C PRO A 98 -2.63 17.20 -6.41
N GLN A 99 -1.70 18.00 -5.90
CA GLN A 99 -1.60 19.41 -6.23
C GLN A 99 -1.13 19.45 -7.68
N ALA A 100 -2.08 19.62 -8.62
CA ALA A 100 -1.80 19.76 -10.03
C ALA A 100 -1.11 21.12 -10.26
N VAL A 101 0.19 21.16 -10.02
CA VAL A 101 1.03 22.27 -10.45
C VAL A 101 1.25 22.08 -11.94
N VAL A 102 0.47 22.80 -12.75
CA VAL A 102 0.74 22.93 -14.18
C VAL A 102 2.01 23.77 -14.31
N GLY A 103 3.14 23.10 -14.53
CA GLY A 103 4.38 23.76 -14.91
C GLY A 103 4.25 24.25 -16.36
N PHE A 104 4.37 25.55 -16.58
CA PHE A 104 4.60 26.08 -17.92
C PHE A 104 6.10 26.09 -18.16
N GLU A 105 6.60 25.20 -19.02
CA GLU A 105 8.00 25.18 -19.43
C GLU A 105 8.25 26.36 -20.36
N GLY A 106 8.74 27.46 -19.81
CA GLY A 106 9.13 28.64 -20.59
C GLY A 106 10.53 28.45 -21.15
N GLU A 107 10.65 27.78 -22.30
CA GLU A 107 11.94 27.37 -22.84
C GLU A 107 12.74 28.52 -23.50
N ASP A 108 12.09 29.60 -23.98
CA ASP A 108 12.82 30.79 -24.46
C ASP A 108 11.96 32.08 -24.54
N ALA A 109 12.41 33.16 -23.90
CA ALA A 109 11.68 34.44 -23.84
C ALA A 109 11.62 35.21 -25.18
N ARG A 110 12.40 34.80 -26.20
CA ARG A 110 12.35 35.41 -27.54
C ARG A 110 11.23 34.85 -28.42
N ILE A 111 10.79 33.63 -28.14
CA ILE A 111 9.84 32.89 -29.00
C ILE A 111 8.42 33.06 -28.45
N ASP A 112 8.25 33.14 -27.13
CA ASP A 112 6.94 33.28 -26.49
C ASP A 112 6.67 34.70 -25.95
N ALA A 113 6.02 35.53 -26.77
CA ALA A 113 5.56 36.87 -26.41
C ALA A 113 4.50 36.91 -25.29
N ARG A 114 3.96 35.74 -24.89
CA ARG A 114 2.93 35.62 -23.85
C ARG A 114 3.47 35.82 -22.43
N MET A 115 4.78 35.66 -22.25
CA MET A 115 5.47 35.81 -20.95
C MET A 115 6.02 37.22 -20.70
N LEU A 116 5.97 38.13 -21.68
CA LEU A 116 6.43 39.51 -21.53
C LEU A 116 5.24 40.45 -21.35
N LYS A 117 5.06 41.00 -20.15
CA LYS A 117 4.02 42.00 -19.87
C LYS A 117 4.55 43.38 -20.24
N ASP A 118 3.87 44.08 -21.15
CA ASP A 118 4.21 45.47 -21.52
C ASP A 118 3.42 46.44 -20.64
N GLU A 119 4.12 47.24 -19.82
CA GLU A 119 3.52 48.19 -18.86
C GLU A 119 2.86 49.41 -19.52
N ARG A 120 3.01 49.58 -20.84
CA ARG A 120 2.40 50.71 -21.58
C ARG A 120 0.93 50.51 -21.93
N ILE A 121 0.40 49.29 -21.78
CA ILE A 121 -0.97 48.96 -22.14
C ILE A 121 -1.84 49.06 -20.88
N LYS A 122 -2.80 49.99 -20.89
CA LYS A 122 -3.78 50.15 -19.79
C LYS A 122 -4.62 48.86 -19.69
N PRO A 123 -4.72 48.21 -18.51
CA PRO A 123 -5.56 47.02 -18.37
C PRO A 123 -7.00 47.38 -18.69
N GLN A 124 -7.61 46.65 -19.62
CA GLN A 124 -9.04 46.75 -19.91
C GLN A 124 -9.76 45.98 -18.82
N ASN A 125 -10.53 46.67 -17.96
CA ASN A 125 -11.40 46.02 -16.97
C ASN A 125 -12.48 45.24 -17.71
N ASN A 126 -12.25 43.94 -17.90
CA ASN A 126 -13.28 43.03 -18.36
C ASN A 126 -14.08 42.60 -17.13
N HIS A 127 -15.26 43.20 -16.93
CA HIS A 127 -16.20 42.76 -15.90
C HIS A 127 -16.44 41.25 -16.02
N THR A 128 -16.16 40.52 -14.93
CA THR A 128 -16.57 39.12 -14.79
C THR A 128 -17.72 39.03 -13.78
N VAL A 129 -18.57 38.02 -13.93
CA VAL A 129 -19.76 37.79 -13.07
C VAL A 129 -19.41 37.68 -11.57
N PHE A 130 -18.14 37.45 -11.23
CA PHE A 130 -17.68 37.21 -9.86
C PHE A 130 -16.80 38.33 -9.29
N THR A 131 -16.60 39.43 -10.02
CA THR A 131 -15.76 40.53 -9.54
C THR A 131 -16.42 41.88 -9.88
N MET A 132 -16.95 42.53 -8.86
CA MET A 132 -17.31 43.96 -8.93
C MET A 132 -16.08 44.81 -8.57
N ASP A 133 -16.02 46.01 -9.11
CA ASP A 133 -14.89 46.92 -8.86
C ASP A 133 -14.93 47.43 -7.39
N PRO A 134 -13.77 47.53 -6.72
CA PRO A 134 -13.69 47.96 -5.32
C PRO A 134 -14.20 49.39 -5.08
N ASP A 135 -14.26 50.20 -6.13
CA ASP A 135 -14.81 51.56 -6.07
C ASP A 135 -16.35 51.57 -5.94
N GLU A 136 -17.06 50.55 -6.47
CA GLU A 136 -18.50 50.39 -6.28
C GLU A 136 -18.84 49.83 -4.89
N GLU A 137 -17.97 48.99 -4.32
CA GLU A 137 -18.12 48.47 -2.95
C GLU A 137 -17.97 49.60 -1.91
N ALA A 138 -17.02 50.52 -2.13
CA ALA A 138 -16.83 51.69 -1.26
C ALA A 138 -18.03 52.65 -1.31
N ALA A 139 -18.69 52.80 -2.46
CA ALA A 139 -19.88 53.65 -2.60
C ALA A 139 -21.15 53.09 -1.91
N LEU A 140 -21.17 51.80 -1.59
CA LEU A 140 -22.30 51.13 -0.93
C LEU A 140 -22.23 51.16 0.61
N LEU A 141 -21.10 51.56 1.19
CA LEU A 141 -20.87 51.58 2.64
C LEU A 141 -20.94 52.99 3.26
N ASP A 142 -21.20 54.03 2.45
CA ASP A 142 -21.29 55.43 2.89
C ASP A 142 -22.77 55.94 3.02
N PHE A 143 -23.67 55.11 3.56
CA PHE A 143 -25.02 55.53 4.00
C PHE A 143 -25.28 55.23 5.47
#